data_AF-A0A0Q4B7I5-F1
#
_entry.id   AF-A0A0Q4B7I5-F1
#
_cell.length_a   1.000
_cell.length_b   1.000
_cell.length_c   1.000
_cell.angle_alpha   90.00
_cell.angle_beta   90.00
_cell.angle_gamma   90.00
#
_symmetry.space_group_name_H-M   'P 1'
#
loop_
_entity.id
_entity.type
_entity.pdbx_description
1 polymer ?
#
loop_
_entity_poly.entity_id
_entity_poly.type
_entity_poly.pdbx_seq_one_letter_code
_entity_poly.pdbx_strand_id
1 'polypeptide(L)'
;MSGEFSDDLRQAYVVAKNELVKYVRGKKIILVGLLLLLVWGLITALPVLFNGSMTAKDHFAYYVSFVSLLVVIIVAMFASGAISSEYEERTALVVFTRPIKKWPIFIGKLFSALILGIAAMALYYLMSIVAVFAYTQELPPNILLSLAFAILYVFAATGVAMMFSSLVKKSGTSAILTFFFLF
;
A
#
# COMPACT_ATOMS: atom_id res chain seq x y z
N MET A 1 -21.47 28.10 -3.00
CA MET A 1 -20.09 27.59 -3.08
C MET A 1 -19.74 26.57 -1.98
N SER A 2 -20.18 26.73 -0.72
CA SER A 2 -19.91 25.73 0.35
C SER A 2 -20.65 24.39 0.17
N GLY A 3 -21.84 24.40 -0.45
CA GLY A 3 -22.63 23.19 -0.71
C GLY A 3 -21.95 22.22 -1.70
N GLU A 4 -21.42 22.74 -2.83
CA GLU A 4 -20.77 21.91 -3.85
C GLU A 4 -19.51 21.22 -3.35
N PHE A 5 -18.68 21.90 -2.54
CA PHE A 5 -17.45 21.32 -2.01
C PHE A 5 -17.74 20.19 -1.00
N SER A 6 -18.75 20.39 -0.14
CA SER A 6 -19.20 19.35 0.80
C SER A 6 -19.74 18.12 0.06
N ASP A 7 -20.48 18.32 -1.02
CA ASP A 7 -20.99 17.23 -1.85
C ASP A 7 -19.86 16.51 -2.61
N ASP A 8 -18.87 17.23 -3.12
CA ASP A 8 -17.69 16.65 -3.76
C ASP A 8 -16.86 15.79 -2.78
N LEU A 9 -16.69 16.25 -1.53
CA LEU A 9 -16.02 15.47 -0.48
C LEU A 9 -16.82 14.23 -0.07
N ARG A 10 -18.14 14.36 0.04
CA ARG A 10 -19.03 13.20 0.31
C ARG A 10 -18.92 12.16 -0.80
N GLN A 11 -18.90 12.59 -2.06
CA GLN A 11 -18.71 11.70 -3.19
C GLN A 11 -17.34 11.00 -3.15
N ALA A 12 -16.26 11.76 -2.88
CA ALA A 12 -14.92 11.19 -2.75
C ALA A 12 -14.86 10.14 -1.63
N TYR A 13 -15.50 10.39 -0.48
CA TYR A 13 -15.59 9.44 0.62
C TYR A 13 -16.36 8.17 0.22
N VAL A 14 -17.49 8.30 -0.47
CA VAL A 14 -18.27 7.14 -0.93
C VAL A 14 -17.47 6.30 -1.92
N VAL A 15 -16.77 6.94 -2.86
CA VAL A 15 -15.87 6.24 -3.80
C VAL A 15 -14.75 5.54 -3.04
N ALA A 16 -14.09 6.23 -2.10
CA ALA A 16 -13.02 5.64 -1.30
C ALA A 16 -13.49 4.41 -0.52
N LYS A 17 -14.64 4.50 0.14
CA LYS A 17 -15.24 3.39 0.90
C LYS A 17 -15.54 2.19 -0.01
N ASN A 18 -16.15 2.44 -1.17
CA ASN A 18 -16.48 1.37 -2.10
C ASN A 18 -15.23 0.69 -2.67
N GLU A 19 -14.21 1.48 -3.03
CA GLU A 19 -12.95 0.95 -3.56
C GLU A 19 -12.16 0.19 -2.47
N LEU A 20 -12.16 0.69 -1.22
CA LEU A 20 -11.60 -0.04 -0.07
C LEU A 20 -12.25 -1.41 0.12
N VAL A 21 -13.59 -1.47 0.10
CA VAL A 21 -14.31 -2.75 0.23
C VAL A 21 -13.98 -3.69 -0.92
N LYS A 22 -13.85 -3.18 -2.15
CA LYS A 22 -13.44 -3.96 -3.33
C LYS A 22 -12.03 -4.53 -3.15
N TYR A 23 -11.08 -3.74 -2.64
CA TYR A 23 -9.72 -4.21 -2.39
C TYR A 23 -9.66 -5.26 -1.27
N VAL A 24 -10.34 -5.03 -0.15
CA VAL A 24 -10.38 -5.96 1.01
C VAL A 24 -11.09 -7.26 0.67
N ARG A 25 -12.09 -7.25 -0.23
CA ARG A 25 -12.77 -8.47 -0.69
C ARG A 25 -12.07 -9.15 -1.88
N GLY A 26 -11.09 -8.49 -2.49
CA GLY A 26 -10.39 -8.99 -3.66
C GLY A 26 -9.30 -10.00 -3.31
N LYS A 27 -8.99 -10.91 -4.25
CA LYS A 27 -7.88 -11.88 -4.09
C LYS A 27 -6.52 -11.23 -3.83
N LYS A 28 -6.35 -9.97 -4.25
CA LYS A 28 -5.12 -9.18 -4.05
C LYS A 28 -4.76 -9.00 -2.57
N ILE A 29 -5.73 -8.83 -1.66
CA ILE A 29 -5.43 -8.67 -0.23
C ILE A 29 -4.86 -9.95 0.37
N ILE A 30 -5.32 -11.12 -0.09
CA ILE A 30 -4.83 -12.42 0.36
C ILE A 30 -3.38 -12.58 -0.07
N LEU A 31 -3.06 -12.22 -1.33
CA LEU A 31 -1.69 -12.24 -1.83
C LEU A 31 -0.76 -11.30 -1.05
N VAL A 32 -1.20 -10.08 -0.75
CA VAL A 32 -0.41 -9.16 0.07
C VAL A 32 -0.26 -9.66 1.51
N GLY A 33 -1.32 -10.19 2.12
CA GLY A 33 -1.25 -10.79 3.45
C GLY A 33 -0.26 -11.97 3.51
N LEU A 34 -0.32 -12.87 2.51
CA LEU A 34 0.64 -13.97 2.37
C LEU A 34 2.06 -13.47 2.15
N LEU A 35 2.25 -12.44 1.32
CA LEU A 35 3.57 -11.84 1.10
C LEU A 35 4.15 -11.25 2.39
N LEU A 36 3.34 -10.49 3.15
CA LEU A 36 3.76 -9.92 4.43
C LEU A 36 4.12 -11.01 5.44
N LEU A 37 3.28 -12.04 5.56
CA LEU A 37 3.53 -13.18 6.46
C LEU A 37 4.78 -13.96 6.04
N LEU A 38 4.98 -14.15 4.73
CA LEU A 38 6.14 -14.85 4.19
C LEU A 38 7.43 -14.09 4.48
N VAL A 39 7.49 -12.80 4.13
CA VAL A 39 8.68 -11.97 4.40
C VAL A 39 8.96 -11.88 5.90
N TRP A 40 7.92 -11.60 6.70
CA TRP A 40 8.06 -11.53 8.15
C TRP A 40 8.52 -12.86 8.76
N GLY A 41 7.92 -13.98 8.34
CA GLY A 41 8.22 -15.31 8.86
C GLY A 41 9.62 -15.77 8.48
N LEU A 42 10.07 -15.49 7.25
CA LEU A 42 11.44 -15.77 6.82
C LEU A 42 12.45 -15.00 7.66
N ILE A 43 12.25 -13.69 7.86
CA ILE A 43 13.17 -12.87 8.67
C ILE A 43 13.19 -13.34 10.13
N THR A 44 12.03 -13.65 10.72
CA THR A 44 11.93 -14.16 12.10
C THR A 44 12.61 -15.51 12.26
N ALA A 45 12.56 -16.38 11.24
CA ALA A 45 13.15 -17.71 11.31
C ALA A 45 14.69 -17.69 11.23
N LEU A 46 15.29 -16.71 10.55
CA LEU A 46 16.74 -16.66 10.34
C LEU A 46 17.56 -16.69 11.65
N PRO A 47 17.34 -15.79 12.64
CA PRO A 47 18.11 -15.81 13.89
C PRO A 47 17.99 -17.14 14.65
N VAL A 48 16.79 -17.73 14.64
CA VAL A 48 16.49 -18.99 15.34
C VAL A 48 17.21 -20.17 14.69
N LEU A 49 17.25 -20.22 13.35
CA LEU A 49 17.89 -21.31 12.61
C LEU A 49 19.42 -21.27 12.69
N PHE A 50 20.01 -20.06 12.69
CA PHE A 50 21.45 -19.88 12.73
C PHE A 50 22.02 -19.72 14.15
N ASN A 51 21.15 -19.81 15.16
CA ASN A 51 21.47 -19.72 16.59
C ASN A 51 22.38 -18.53 16.94
N GLY A 52 22.19 -17.41 16.23
CA GLY A 52 23.01 -16.22 16.35
C GLY A 52 22.48 -15.29 17.45
N SER A 53 23.33 -14.88 18.37
CA SER A 53 23.00 -13.76 19.27
C SER A 53 22.91 -12.47 18.44
N MET A 54 21.72 -11.86 18.38
CA MET A 54 21.48 -10.64 17.63
C MET A 54 20.89 -9.58 18.55
N THR A 55 21.33 -8.33 18.37
CA THR A 55 20.74 -7.21 19.12
C THR A 55 19.37 -6.84 18.55
N ALA A 56 18.53 -6.17 19.35
CA ALA A 56 17.21 -5.71 18.91
C ALA A 56 17.30 -4.80 17.67
N LYS A 57 18.36 -3.99 17.61
CA LYS A 57 18.66 -3.10 16.49
C LYS A 57 18.96 -3.87 15.21
N ASP A 58 19.84 -4.87 15.28
CA ASP A 58 20.25 -5.64 14.10
C ASP A 58 19.07 -6.45 13.57
N HIS A 59 18.31 -7.11 14.45
CA HIS A 59 17.14 -7.88 14.05
C HIS A 59 16.08 -6.97 13.38
N PHE A 60 15.82 -5.78 13.94
CA PHE A 60 14.90 -4.81 13.34
C PHE A 60 15.38 -4.28 11.99
N ALA A 61 16.70 -4.07 11.82
CA ALA A 61 17.27 -3.61 10.56
C ALA A 61 16.98 -4.55 9.38
N TYR A 62 16.92 -5.87 9.63
CA TYR A 62 16.49 -6.83 8.60
C TYR A 62 15.04 -6.63 8.20
N TYR A 63 14.11 -6.30 9.10
CA TYR A 63 12.74 -5.99 8.68
C TYR A 63 12.66 -4.71 7.85
N VAL A 64 13.43 -3.69 8.25
CA VAL A 64 13.46 -2.39 7.57
C VAL A 64 14.01 -2.50 6.15
N SER A 65 15.02 -3.36 5.91
CA SER A 65 15.61 -3.52 4.57
C SER A 65 14.63 -4.03 3.51
N PHE A 66 13.59 -4.77 3.92
CA PHE A 66 12.53 -5.25 3.02
C PHE A 66 11.35 -4.29 2.86
N VAL A 67 11.29 -3.20 3.63
CA VAL A 67 10.17 -2.25 3.58
C VAL A 67 10.04 -1.63 2.19
N SER A 68 11.16 -1.26 1.55
CA SER A 68 11.14 -0.68 0.20
C SER A 68 10.46 -1.62 -0.80
N LEU A 69 10.92 -2.88 -0.86
CA LEU A 69 10.34 -3.92 -1.71
C LEU A 69 8.85 -4.11 -1.46
N LEU A 70 8.45 -4.24 -0.19
CA LEU A 70 7.06 -4.46 0.19
C LEU A 70 6.16 -3.28 -0.25
N VAL A 71 6.61 -2.04 -0.03
CA VAL A 71 5.86 -0.85 -0.44
C VAL A 71 5.68 -0.83 -1.96
N VAL A 72 6.74 -1.07 -2.73
CA VAL A 72 6.66 -1.09 -4.21
C VAL A 72 5.65 -2.12 -4.68
N ILE A 73 5.68 -3.34 -4.14
CA ILE A 73 4.75 -4.41 -4.54
C ILE A 73 3.31 -4.03 -4.18
N ILE A 74 3.06 -3.55 -2.95
CA ILE A 74 1.73 -3.18 -2.47
C ILE A 74 1.14 -2.06 -3.35
N VAL A 75 1.93 -1.02 -3.60
CA VAL A 75 1.54 0.12 -4.43
C VAL A 75 1.30 -0.32 -5.87
N ALA A 76 2.17 -1.16 -6.43
CA ALA A 76 1.97 -1.70 -7.77
C ALA A 76 0.67 -2.53 -7.85
N MET A 77 0.30 -3.27 -6.80
CA MET A 77 -0.92 -4.10 -6.81
C MET A 77 -2.22 -3.29 -6.69
N PHE A 78 -2.22 -2.23 -5.88
CA PHE A 78 -3.45 -1.49 -5.54
C PHE A 78 -3.57 -0.12 -6.21
N ALA A 79 -2.48 0.64 -6.37
CA ALA A 79 -2.54 2.01 -6.88
C ALA A 79 -2.34 2.10 -8.41
N SER A 80 -1.45 1.29 -8.98
CA SER A 80 -1.10 1.36 -10.42
C SER A 80 -2.28 1.01 -11.35
N GLY A 81 -3.24 0.24 -10.85
CA GLY A 81 -4.43 -0.18 -11.58
C GLY A 81 -5.63 0.73 -11.36
N ALA A 82 -5.56 1.72 -10.46
CA ALA A 82 -6.74 2.39 -9.92
C ALA A 82 -7.57 3.10 -11.00
N ILE A 83 -6.91 3.68 -12.01
CA ILE A 83 -7.55 4.38 -13.14
C ILE A 83 -7.54 3.50 -14.39
N SER A 84 -6.43 2.80 -14.64
CA SER A 84 -6.19 2.03 -15.87
C SER A 84 -7.13 0.83 -15.97
N SER A 85 -7.50 0.21 -14.85
CA SER A 85 -8.48 -0.88 -14.83
C SER A 85 -9.87 -0.46 -15.28
N GLU A 86 -10.29 0.80 -15.08
CA GLU A 86 -11.60 1.26 -15.58
C GLU A 86 -11.64 1.44 -17.08
N TYR A 87 -10.51 1.81 -17.67
CA TYR A 87 -10.37 1.85 -19.13
C TYR A 87 -10.37 0.43 -19.71
N GLU A 88 -9.74 -0.52 -19.03
CA GLU A 88 -9.66 -1.92 -19.43
C GLU A 88 -11.03 -2.63 -19.33
N GLU A 89 -11.77 -2.41 -18.24
CA GLU A 89 -13.10 -2.99 -18.01
C GLU A 89 -14.24 -2.24 -18.73
N ARG A 90 -13.92 -1.19 -19.52
CA ARG A 90 -14.88 -0.30 -20.21
C ARG A 90 -15.85 0.44 -19.28
N THR A 91 -15.62 0.42 -17.97
CA THR A 91 -16.45 1.08 -16.97
C THR A 91 -16.20 2.59 -16.95
N ALA A 92 -15.04 3.06 -17.42
CA ALA A 92 -14.74 4.49 -17.53
C ALA A 92 -15.79 5.26 -18.35
N LEU A 93 -16.31 4.67 -19.44
CA LEU A 93 -17.34 5.30 -20.28
C LEU A 93 -18.67 5.47 -19.53
N VAL A 94 -19.04 4.48 -18.70
CA VAL A 94 -20.26 4.51 -17.89
C VAL A 94 -20.13 5.48 -16.71
N VAL A 95 -18.94 5.59 -16.13
CA VAL A 95 -18.66 6.54 -15.05
C VAL A 95 -18.70 7.97 -15.57
N PHE A 96 -18.21 8.21 -16.79
CA PHE A 96 -18.22 9.55 -17.41
C PHE A 96 -19.58 10.01 -17.93
N THR A 97 -20.54 9.10 -18.15
CA THR A 97 -21.91 9.50 -18.50
C THR A 97 -22.75 9.92 -17.29
N ARG A 98 -22.31 9.58 -16.08
CA ARG A 98 -22.94 10.07 -14.85
C ARG A 98 -22.48 11.50 -14.57
N PRO A 99 -23.37 12.37 -14.03
CA PRO A 99 -23.04 13.76 -13.69
C PRO A 99 -22.18 13.83 -12.41
N ILE A 100 -21.02 13.17 -12.43
CA ILE A 100 -20.07 13.11 -11.32
C ILE A 100 -18.76 13.74 -11.80
N LYS A 101 -18.20 14.65 -11.00
CA LYS A 101 -16.92 15.29 -11.32
C LYS A 101 -15.80 14.24 -11.29
N LYS A 102 -14.80 14.38 -12.18
CA LYS A 102 -13.65 13.46 -12.26
C LYS A 102 -12.74 13.54 -11.03
N TRP A 103 -12.63 14.72 -10.42
CA TRP A 103 -11.77 14.98 -9.26
C TRP A 103 -12.14 14.19 -7.99
N PRO A 104 -13.40 14.18 -7.53
CA PRO A 104 -13.83 13.33 -6.40
C PRO A 104 -13.52 11.84 -6.58
N ILE A 105 -13.66 11.32 -7.81
CA ILE A 105 -13.36 9.91 -8.12
C ILE A 105 -11.87 9.64 -7.95
N PHE A 106 -11.02 10.51 -8.52
CA PHE A 106 -9.57 10.40 -8.40
C PHE A 106 -9.13 10.44 -6.92
N ILE A 107 -9.61 11.43 -6.16
CA ILE A 107 -9.29 11.58 -4.73
C ILE A 107 -9.74 10.38 -3.92
N GLY A 108 -10.96 9.88 -4.15
CA GLY A 108 -11.47 8.70 -3.45
C GLY A 108 -10.59 7.48 -3.68
N LYS A 109 -10.16 7.25 -4.92
CA LYS A 109 -9.25 6.15 -5.26
C LYS A 109 -7.86 6.33 -4.65
N LEU A 110 -7.32 7.55 -4.67
CA LEU A 110 -6.05 7.87 -4.05
C LEU A 110 -6.05 7.52 -2.57
N PHE A 111 -7.04 8.01 -1.82
CA PHE A 111 -7.17 7.72 -0.40
C PHE A 111 -7.41 6.24 -0.12
N SER A 112 -8.19 5.53 -0.94
CA SER A 112 -8.39 4.08 -0.76
C SER A 112 -7.09 3.29 -0.88
N ALA A 113 -6.25 3.59 -1.87
CA ALA A 113 -4.96 2.93 -2.05
C ALA A 113 -3.97 3.32 -0.95
N LEU A 114 -3.93 4.60 -0.55
CA LEU A 114 -3.09 5.07 0.55
C LEU A 114 -3.44 4.41 1.88
N ILE A 115 -4.72 4.37 2.24
CA ILE A 115 -5.18 3.78 3.51
C ILE A 115 -4.78 2.31 3.57
N LEU A 116 -4.93 1.56 2.48
CA LEU A 116 -4.51 0.16 2.44
C LEU A 116 -3.00 -0.01 2.53
N GLY A 117 -2.23 0.79 1.80
CA GLY A 117 -0.76 0.75 1.88
C GLY A 117 -0.26 1.05 3.28
N ILE A 118 -0.82 2.08 3.93
CA ILE A 118 -0.50 2.47 5.31
C ILE A 118 -0.91 1.35 6.27
N ALA A 119 -2.12 0.80 6.15
CA ALA A 119 -2.59 -0.28 7.01
C ALA A 119 -1.72 -1.55 6.88
N ALA A 120 -1.33 -1.91 5.65
CA ALA A 120 -0.44 -3.03 5.39
C ALA A 120 0.95 -2.83 6.03
N MET A 121 1.52 -1.62 5.92
CA MET A 121 2.80 -1.30 6.56
C MET A 121 2.70 -1.21 8.07
N ALA A 122 1.62 -0.63 8.61
CA ALA A 122 1.38 -0.61 10.05
C ALA A 122 1.29 -2.02 10.62
N LEU A 123 0.59 -2.94 9.93
CA LEU A 123 0.50 -4.34 10.31
C LEU A 123 1.89 -5.02 10.28
N TYR A 124 2.66 -4.83 9.21
CA TYR A 124 4.01 -5.39 9.10
C TYR A 124 4.94 -4.91 10.22
N TYR A 125 4.90 -3.63 10.56
CA TYR A 125 5.68 -3.06 11.67
C TYR A 125 5.21 -3.59 13.03
N LEU A 126 3.89 -3.74 13.24
CA LEU A 126 3.37 -4.33 14.48
C LEU A 126 3.91 -5.76 14.65
N MET A 127 3.85 -6.57 13.59
CA MET A 127 4.39 -7.92 13.59
C MET A 127 5.90 -7.95 13.84
N SER A 128 6.67 -7.04 13.23
CA SER A 128 8.13 -7.00 13.43
C SER A 128 8.51 -6.58 14.85
N ILE A 129 7.78 -5.65 15.47
CA ILE A 129 7.98 -5.27 16.88
C ILE A 129 7.74 -6.47 17.79
N VAL A 130 6.64 -7.21 17.57
CA VAL A 130 6.32 -8.42 18.35
C VAL A 130 7.42 -9.47 18.20
N ALA A 131 7.92 -9.70 16.98
CA ALA A 131 8.99 -10.66 16.72
C ALA A 131 10.31 -10.28 17.40
N VAL A 132 10.72 -9.01 17.31
CA VAL A 132 11.95 -8.53 17.96
C VAL A 132 11.82 -8.61 19.48
N PHE A 133 10.71 -8.12 20.03
CA PHE A 133 10.47 -8.15 21.48
C PHE A 133 10.44 -9.58 22.02
N ALA A 134 9.82 -10.52 21.31
CA ALA A 134 9.80 -11.93 21.71
C ALA A 134 11.21 -12.55 21.77
N TYR A 135 12.11 -12.14 20.87
CA TYR A 135 13.48 -12.68 20.79
C TYR A 135 14.46 -12.00 21.75
N THR A 136 14.49 -10.66 21.78
CA THR A 136 15.51 -9.89 22.50
C THR A 136 15.03 -9.31 23.84
N GLN A 137 13.71 -9.37 24.13
CA GLN A 137 13.08 -8.72 25.29
C GLN A 137 13.29 -7.19 25.36
N GLU A 138 13.67 -6.59 24.24
CA GLU A 138 13.96 -5.17 24.10
C GLU A 138 13.10 -4.57 22.98
N LEU A 139 12.71 -3.30 23.14
CA LEU A 139 12.04 -2.58 22.08
C LEU A 139 13.05 -2.09 21.05
N PRO A 140 12.81 -2.30 19.74
CA PRO A 140 13.67 -1.75 18.71
C PRO A 140 13.81 -0.22 18.82
N PRO A 141 15.01 0.34 18.59
CA PRO A 141 15.18 1.78 18.56
C PRO A 141 14.53 2.38 17.30
N ASN A 142 14.07 3.63 17.39
CA ASN A 142 13.60 4.44 16.26
C ASN A 142 12.42 3.88 15.45
N ILE A 143 11.60 3.00 16.03
CA ILE A 143 10.42 2.39 15.36
C ILE A 143 9.51 3.45 14.74
N LEU A 144 9.17 4.49 15.50
CA LEU A 144 8.22 5.52 15.07
C LEU A 144 8.76 6.33 13.87
N LEU A 145 10.05 6.62 13.88
CA LEU A 145 10.72 7.36 12.80
C LEU A 145 10.76 6.49 11.53
N SER A 146 11.10 5.20 11.68
CA SER A 146 11.10 4.25 10.56
C SER A 146 9.70 4.07 9.96
N LEU A 147 8.67 3.98 10.80
CA LEU A 147 7.28 3.90 10.35
C LEU A 147 6.85 5.18 9.62
N ALA A 148 7.22 6.36 10.12
CA ALA A 148 6.91 7.62 9.47
C ALA A 148 7.53 7.70 8.06
N PHE A 149 8.79 7.28 7.89
CA PHE A 149 9.41 7.19 6.56
C PHE A 149 8.74 6.14 5.66
N ALA A 150 8.33 5.00 6.20
CA ALA A 150 7.59 4.00 5.42
C ALA A 150 6.25 4.55 4.91
N ILE A 151 5.51 5.28 5.75
CA ILE A 151 4.25 5.94 5.37
C ILE A 151 4.49 7.01 4.29
N LEU A 152 5.54 7.82 4.46
CA LEU A 152 5.92 8.83 3.46
C LEU A 152 6.30 8.18 2.12
N TYR A 153 6.98 7.03 2.16
CA TYR A 153 7.31 6.28 0.96
C TYR A 153 6.06 5.69 0.28
N VAL A 154 5.12 5.12 1.05
CA VAL A 154 3.81 4.68 0.53
C VAL A 154 3.09 5.84 -0.15
N PHE A 155 3.11 7.03 0.46
CA PHE A 155 2.48 8.22 -0.09
C PHE A 155 3.08 8.62 -1.44
N ALA A 156 4.41 8.78 -1.49
CA ALA A 156 5.14 9.16 -2.70
C ALA A 156 4.97 8.11 -3.81
N ALA A 157 5.15 6.83 -3.49
CA ALA A 157 5.02 5.71 -4.42
C ALA A 157 3.59 5.62 -4.99
N THR A 158 2.56 5.83 -4.16
CA THR A 158 1.16 5.82 -4.61
C THR A 158 0.89 6.95 -5.62
N GLY A 159 1.45 8.14 -5.39
CA GLY A 159 1.36 9.25 -6.35
C GLY A 159 1.96 8.89 -7.72
N VAL A 160 3.16 8.30 -7.72
CA VAL A 160 3.83 7.83 -8.95
C VAL A 160 2.99 6.74 -9.66
N ALA A 161 2.47 5.78 -8.90
CA ALA A 161 1.63 4.72 -9.45
C ALA A 161 0.34 5.26 -10.08
N MET A 162 -0.29 6.25 -9.45
CA MET A 162 -1.48 6.92 -10.00
C MET A 162 -1.16 7.71 -11.27
N MET A 163 0.02 8.33 -11.34
CA MET A 163 0.51 8.98 -12.56
C MET A 163 0.58 7.97 -13.71
N PHE A 164 1.27 6.83 -13.54
CA PHE A 164 1.33 5.79 -14.57
C PHE A 164 -0.04 5.18 -14.89
N SER A 165 -0.89 5.03 -13.87
CA SER A 165 -2.26 4.55 -14.05
C SER A 165 -3.11 5.48 -14.93
N SER A 166 -2.79 6.77 -15.00
CA SER A 166 -3.50 7.73 -15.84
C SER A 166 -2.96 7.75 -17.28
N LEU A 167 -1.68 7.43 -17.47
CA LEU A 167 -1.00 7.43 -18.77
C LEU A 167 -1.29 6.16 -19.58
N VAL A 168 -1.54 5.04 -18.90
CA VAL A 168 -1.65 3.72 -19.53
C VAL A 168 -3.07 3.17 -19.41
N LYS A 169 -3.60 2.60 -20.50
CA LYS A 169 -4.97 2.07 -20.58
C LYS A 169 -5.11 0.61 -20.11
N LYS A 170 -4.00 -0.09 -19.87
CA LYS A 170 -3.94 -1.47 -19.38
C LYS A 170 -3.37 -1.50 -17.96
N SER A 171 -4.06 -2.15 -17.03
CA SER A 171 -3.65 -2.20 -15.63
C SER A 171 -2.35 -2.96 -15.43
N GLY A 172 -2.12 -4.05 -16.17
CA GLY A 172 -0.88 -4.83 -16.07
C GLY A 172 0.37 -4.02 -16.44
N THR A 173 0.31 -3.26 -17.54
CA THR A 173 1.44 -2.43 -17.99
C THR A 173 1.75 -1.28 -17.02
N SER A 174 0.72 -0.68 -16.41
CA SER A 174 0.90 0.34 -15.38
C SER A 174 1.60 -0.20 -14.13
N ALA A 175 1.25 -1.42 -13.69
CA ALA A 175 1.89 -2.09 -12.57
C ALA A 175 3.38 -2.35 -12.83
N ILE A 176 3.70 -2.84 -14.03
CA ILE A 176 5.08 -3.08 -14.46
C ILE A 176 5.89 -1.79 -14.44
N LEU A 177 5.38 -0.70 -15.04
CA LEU A 177 6.06 0.60 -15.05
C LEU A 177 6.28 1.15 -13.65
N THR A 178 5.27 1.04 -12.78
CA THR A 178 5.37 1.46 -11.37
C THR A 178 6.47 0.69 -10.64
N PHE A 179 6.54 -0.63 -10.85
CA PHE A 179 7.55 -1.47 -10.22
C PHE A 179 8.96 -1.09 -10.68
N PHE A 180 9.21 -1.04 -12.00
CA PHE A 180 10.54 -0.72 -12.54
C PHE A 180 11.02 0.70 -12.24
N PHE A 181 10.11 1.66 -12.09
CA PHE A 181 10.49 3.03 -11.79
C PHE A 181 10.88 3.24 -10.31
N LEU A 182 10.31 2.45 -9.40
CA LEU A 182 10.51 2.60 -7.96
C LEU A 182 11.57 1.65 -7.37
N PHE A 183 12.05 0.69 -8.17
CA PHE A 183 13.08 -0.28 -7.81
C PHE A 183 14.48 0.24 -8.19
#